data_AF-A0A4Y2SAR2-F1
#
_entry.id   AF-A0A4Y2SAR2-F1
#
_cell.length_a   1.000
_cell.length_b   1.000
_cell.length_c   1.000
_cell.angle_alpha   90.00
_cell.angle_beta   90.00
_cell.angle_gamma   90.00
#
_symmetry.space_group_name_H-M   'P 1'
#
loop_
_entity.id
_entity.type
_entity.pdbx_description
1 polymer ?
#
loop_
_entity_poly.entity_id
_entity_poly.type
_entity_poly.pdbx_seq_one_letter_code
_entity_poly.pdbx_strand_id
1 'polypeptide(L)'
;MVQGEVFSAEVRNLQCQKGVLPKSKLKNLNPFLDSDGVLRVGGRLGNSDLPYVSKYPAILPNRHKLTNQIIEYFHLRNLHIGSSSLLHCVRERFWPLVLVVVVLSAEKLYMNVLFVLRPSQ
;
A
#
# COMPACT_ATOMS: atom_id res chain seq x y z
N MET A 1 9.95 -12.25 2.03
CA MET A 1 9.29 -11.13 1.30
C MET A 1 7.83 -11.14 1.73
N VAL A 2 7.31 -10.03 2.26
CA VAL A 2 5.98 -9.96 2.92
C VAL A 2 4.84 -10.49 2.03
N GLN A 3 4.84 -10.17 0.74
CA GLN A 3 3.79 -10.67 -0.17
C GLN A 3 3.83 -12.20 -0.33
N GLY A 4 5.01 -12.81 -0.28
CA GLY A 4 5.16 -14.26 -0.35
C GLY A 4 4.64 -14.98 0.89
N GLU A 5 4.63 -14.30 2.05
CA GLU A 5 4.07 -14.83 3.30
C GLU A 5 2.54 -14.74 3.31
N VAL A 6 1.98 -13.61 2.85
CA VAL A 6 0.52 -13.37 2.90
C VAL A 6 -0.23 -13.90 1.68
N PHE A 7 0.37 -13.87 0.49
CA PHE A 7 -0.23 -14.25 -0.79
C PHE A 7 0.48 -15.46 -1.41
N SER A 8 0.98 -16.37 -0.59
CA SER A 8 1.76 -17.53 -1.03
C SER A 8 1.07 -18.34 -2.12
N ALA A 9 -0.25 -18.53 -2.00
CA ALA A 9 -1.06 -19.27 -2.97
C ALA A 9 -1.13 -18.53 -4.32
N GLU A 10 -1.40 -17.22 -4.32
CA GLU A 10 -1.47 -16.40 -5.52
C GLU A 10 -0.12 -16.29 -6.21
N VAL A 11 0.96 -16.06 -5.45
CA VAL A 11 2.32 -16.00 -5.98
C VAL A 11 2.69 -17.32 -6.65
N ARG A 12 2.48 -18.45 -5.96
CA ARG A 12 2.78 -19.77 -6.53
C ARG A 12 1.99 -20.05 -7.81
N ASN A 13 0.71 -19.72 -7.83
CA ASN A 13 -0.11 -19.97 -9.02
C ASN A 13 0.30 -19.08 -10.20
N LEU A 14 0.67 -17.82 -9.95
CA LEU A 14 1.18 -16.92 -10.97
C LEU A 14 2.53 -17.37 -11.53
N GLN A 15 3.43 -17.87 -10.67
CA GLN A 15 4.69 -18.47 -11.09
C GLN A 15 4.47 -19.69 -12.00
N CYS A 16 3.44 -20.49 -11.73
CA CYS A 16 3.06 -21.64 -12.57
C CYS A 16 2.17 -21.27 -13.78
N GLN A 17 1.99 -19.99 -14.11
CA GLN A 17 1.12 -19.51 -15.20
C GLN A 17 -0.37 -19.95 -15.09
N LYS A 18 -0.84 -20.28 -13.88
CA LYS A 18 -2.23 -20.71 -13.61
C LYS A 18 -3.17 -19.56 -13.28
N GLY A 19 -2.63 -18.33 -13.17
CA GLY A 19 -3.39 -17.15 -12.74
C GLY A 19 -3.84 -17.21 -11.28
N VAL A 20 -4.60 -16.20 -10.83
CA VAL A 20 -5.14 -16.17 -9.46
C VAL A 20 -6.50 -16.88 -9.38
N LEU A 21 -6.73 -17.55 -8.24
CA LEU A 21 -7.96 -18.30 -7.95
C LEU A 21 -9.19 -17.39 -8.04
N PRO A 22 -10.34 -17.87 -8.57
CA PRO A 22 -11.56 -17.08 -8.68
C PRO A 22 -12.08 -16.52 -7.35
N LYS A 23 -11.85 -17.24 -6.25
CA LYS A 23 -12.27 -16.84 -4.89
C LYS A 23 -11.30 -15.86 -4.21
N SER A 24 -10.14 -15.58 -4.81
CA SER A 24 -9.16 -14.67 -4.22
C SER A 24 -9.68 -13.24 -4.29
N LYS A 25 -9.46 -12.49 -3.21
CA LYS A 25 -9.74 -11.05 -3.13
C LYS A 25 -8.94 -10.25 -4.19
N LEU A 26 -7.86 -10.83 -4.70
CA LEU A 26 -7.02 -10.19 -5.70
C LEU A 26 -7.53 -10.38 -7.13
N LYS A 27 -8.47 -11.31 -7.40
CA LYS A 27 -8.88 -11.65 -8.77
C LYS A 27 -9.32 -10.44 -9.60
N ASN A 28 -10.07 -9.54 -8.98
CA ASN A 28 -10.61 -8.33 -9.64
C ASN A 28 -9.55 -7.24 -9.90
N LEU A 29 -8.34 -7.40 -9.36
CA LEU A 29 -7.21 -6.48 -9.54
C LEU A 29 -6.32 -6.88 -10.73
N ASN A 30 -6.70 -7.92 -11.47
CA ASN A 30 -5.89 -8.52 -12.53
C ASN A 30 -4.39 -8.66 -12.15
N PRO A 31 -4.09 -9.41 -11.07
CA PRO A 31 -2.79 -9.37 -10.43
C PRO A 31 -1.75 -10.14 -11.26
N PHE A 32 -0.52 -9.64 -11.27
CA PHE A 32 0.61 -10.28 -11.94
C PHE A 32 1.89 -10.12 -11.13
N LEU A 33 2.91 -10.93 -11.45
CA LEU A 33 4.26 -10.81 -10.90
C LEU A 33 5.12 -10.03 -11.88
N ASP A 34 5.83 -9.01 -11.40
CA ASP A 34 6.84 -8.32 -12.19
C ASP A 34 8.16 -9.12 -12.28
N SER A 35 9.16 -8.55 -12.95
CA SER A 35 10.51 -9.14 -13.08
C SER A 35 11.21 -9.37 -11.75
N ASP A 36 10.84 -8.61 -10.71
CA ASP A 36 11.42 -8.70 -9.37
C ASP A 36 10.63 -9.66 -8.47
N GLY A 37 9.59 -10.31 -9.01
CA GLY A 37 8.70 -11.21 -8.27
C GLY A 37 7.72 -10.49 -7.33
N VAL A 38 7.51 -9.18 -7.53
CA VAL A 38 6.55 -8.37 -6.76
C VAL A 38 5.16 -8.53 -7.34
N LEU A 39 4.18 -8.80 -6.47
CA LEU A 39 2.77 -8.91 -6.83
C LEU A 39 2.16 -7.51 -7.02
N ARG A 40 1.71 -7.22 -8.25
CA ARG A 40 1.20 -5.91 -8.67
C ARG A 40 -0.22 -5.99 -9.19
N VAL A 41 -0.91 -4.85 -9.16
CA VAL A 41 -2.21 -4.65 -9.81
C VAL A 41 -2.00 -4.43 -11.31
N GLY A 42 -2.80 -5.11 -12.13
CA GLY A 42 -2.85 -4.89 -13.58
C GLY A 42 -4.17 -4.28 -14.03
N GLY A 43 -4.36 -4.21 -15.36
CA GLY A 43 -5.64 -3.83 -15.97
C GLY A 43 -5.74 -2.37 -16.41
N ARG A 44 -6.72 -1.63 -15.87
CA ARG A 44 -7.31 -0.41 -16.49
C ARG A 44 -6.30 0.68 -16.87
N LEU A 45 -5.22 0.84 -16.11
CA LEU A 45 -4.22 1.88 -16.36
C LEU A 45 -3.14 1.47 -17.37
N GLY A 46 -3.15 0.22 -17.87
CA GLY A 46 -2.10 -0.32 -18.74
C GLY A 46 -1.74 0.55 -19.94
N ASN A 47 -2.73 1.21 -20.53
CA ASN A 47 -2.58 2.05 -21.73
C ASN A 47 -2.39 3.55 -21.43
N SER A 48 -2.22 3.94 -20.16
CA SER A 48 -1.98 5.35 -19.79
C SER A 48 -0.51 5.74 -19.92
N ASP A 49 -0.19 7.03 -20.02
CA ASP A 49 1.18 7.54 -20.00
C ASP A 49 1.76 7.70 -18.57
N LEU A 50 1.12 7.06 -17.59
CA LEU A 50 1.58 7.11 -16.21
C LEU A 50 2.89 6.33 -16.00
N PRO A 51 3.71 6.76 -15.03
CA PRO A 51 4.88 5.99 -14.61
C PRO A 51 4.53 4.55 -14.25
N TYR A 52 5.45 3.61 -14.51
CA TYR A 52 5.23 2.17 -14.30
C TYR A 52 4.66 1.83 -12.91
N VAL A 53 5.20 2.45 -11.84
CA VAL A 53 4.77 2.21 -10.46
C VAL A 53 3.35 2.70 -10.16
N SER A 54 2.89 3.72 -10.88
CA SER A 54 1.52 4.26 -10.76
C SER A 54 0.55 3.50 -11.63
N LYS A 55 1.03 3.01 -12.77
CA LYS A 55 0.29 2.14 -13.69
C LYS A 55 0.05 0.75 -13.08
N TYR A 56 1.07 0.21 -12.40
CA TYR A 56 1.10 -1.12 -11.81
C TYR A 56 1.54 -1.05 -10.34
N PRO A 57 0.69 -0.53 -9.45
CA PRO A 57 1.04 -0.37 -8.04
C PRO A 57 1.22 -1.73 -7.37
N ALA A 58 2.20 -1.81 -6.46
CA ALA A 58 2.48 -3.03 -5.70
C ALA A 58 1.38 -3.27 -4.65
N ILE A 59 0.88 -4.50 -4.56
CA ILE A 59 -0.23 -4.84 -3.66
C ILE A 59 0.26 -4.89 -2.21
N LEU A 60 -0.34 -4.09 -1.33
CA LEU A 60 -0.01 -4.12 0.09
C LEU A 60 -1.01 -4.99 0.86
N PRO A 61 -0.53 -5.99 1.64
CA PRO A 61 -1.40 -6.82 2.44
C PRO A 61 -2.10 -6.01 3.52
N ASN A 62 -3.35 -6.38 3.80
CA ASN A 62 -4.12 -5.73 4.85
C ASN A 62 -3.55 -6.11 6.24
N ARG A 63 -3.58 -5.17 7.19
CA ARG A 63 -3.20 -5.37 8.60
C ARG A 63 -1.78 -5.91 8.82
N HIS A 64 -0.84 -5.65 7.90
CA HIS A 64 0.56 -6.03 8.06
C HIS A 64 1.39 -4.83 8.57
N LYS A 65 2.42 -5.09 9.39
CA LYS A 65 3.31 -4.06 9.95
C LYS A 65 3.91 -3.16 8.86
N LEU A 66 4.39 -3.76 7.77
CA LEU A 66 4.92 -3.04 6.61
C LEU A 66 3.90 -2.05 6.03
N THR A 67 2.65 -2.47 5.85
CA THR A 67 1.58 -1.61 5.31
C THR A 67 1.32 -0.43 6.24
N ASN A 68 1.33 -0.65 7.56
CA ASN A 68 1.17 0.42 8.53
C ASN A 68 2.35 1.41 8.47
N GLN A 69 3.59 0.92 8.38
CA GLN A 69 4.77 1.78 8.27
C GLN A 69 4.76 2.62 6.99
N ILE A 70 4.30 2.06 5.86
CA ILE A 70 4.15 2.82 4.61
C ILE A 70 3.09 3.91 4.78
N ILE A 71 1.90 3.57 5.32
CA ILE A 71 0.83 4.54 5.56
C ILE A 71 1.31 5.67 6.49
N GLU A 72 2.00 5.32 7.58
CA GLU A 72 2.56 6.27 8.53
C GLU A 72 3.61 7.19 7.88
N TYR A 73 4.51 6.64 7.07
CA TYR A 73 5.47 7.42 6.31
C TYR A 73 4.79 8.47 5.43
N PHE A 74 3.76 8.08 4.65
CA PHE A 74 3.04 9.02 3.80
C PHE A 74 2.23 10.04 4.62
N HIS A 75 1.71 9.66 5.77
CA HIS A 75 0.98 10.56 6.67
C HIS A 75 1.90 11.64 7.24
N LEU A 76 3.07 11.26 7.77
CA LEU A 76 4.07 12.18 8.30
C LEU A 76 4.67 13.08 7.20
N ARG A 77 5.00 12.49 6.05
CA ARG A 77 5.57 13.23 4.90
C ARG A 77 4.62 14.30 4.36
N ASN A 78 3.32 14.06 4.43
CA ASN A 78 2.29 15.00 3.95
C ASN A 78 1.64 15.77 5.11
N LEU A 79 2.37 16.01 6.21
CA LEU A 79 1.94 16.89 7.31
C LEU A 79 0.57 16.51 7.89
N HIS A 80 0.37 15.22 8.16
CA HIS A 80 -0.85 14.69 8.76
C HIS A 80 -2.11 14.87 7.91
N ILE A 81 -1.97 14.84 6.59
CA ILE A 81 -3.10 14.96 5.66
C ILE A 81 -4.22 13.97 5.99
N GLY A 82 -5.46 14.40 5.72
CA GLY A 82 -6.66 13.60 5.94
C GLY A 82 -6.63 12.24 5.22
N SER A 83 -7.40 11.29 5.73
CA SER A 83 -7.39 9.88 5.29
C SER A 83 -7.62 9.69 3.79
N SER A 84 -8.54 10.44 3.17
CA SER A 84 -8.81 10.35 1.72
C SER A 84 -7.62 10.77 0.87
N SER A 85 -7.00 11.91 1.20
CA SER A 85 -5.81 12.39 0.49
C SER A 85 -4.60 11.51 0.76
N LEU A 86 -4.46 11.01 1.99
CA LEU A 86 -3.42 10.03 2.32
C LEU A 86 -3.56 8.76 1.47
N LEU A 87 -4.78 8.23 1.36
CA LEU A 87 -5.06 7.07 0.52
C LEU A 87 -4.75 7.36 -0.95
N HIS A 88 -5.03 8.57 -1.43
CA HIS A 88 -4.65 9.00 -2.77
C HIS A 88 -3.14 8.96 -2.97
N CYS A 89 -2.36 9.61 -2.09
CA CYS A 89 -0.90 9.61 -2.15
C CYS A 89 -0.30 8.19 -2.09
N VAL A 90 -0.85 7.31 -1.25
CA VAL A 90 -0.41 5.91 -1.19
C VAL A 90 -0.74 5.19 -2.51
N ARG A 91 -1.91 5.44 -3.08
CA ARG A 91 -2.38 4.81 -4.33
C ARG A 91 -1.60 5.20 -5.58
N GLU A 92 -0.82 6.27 -5.54
CA GLU A 92 0.10 6.62 -6.63
C GLU A 92 1.23 5.59 -6.82
N ARG A 93 1.52 4.75 -5.80
CA ARG A 93 2.63 3.78 -5.85
C ARG A 93 2.24 2.39 -5.36
N PHE A 94 1.24 2.29 -4.49
CA PHE A 94 0.88 1.06 -3.79
C PHE A 94 -0.63 0.82 -3.82
N TRP A 95 -1.04 -0.43 -3.78
CA TRP A 95 -2.45 -0.79 -3.71
C TRP A 95 -2.79 -1.45 -2.38
N PRO A 96 -3.14 -0.66 -1.35
CA PRO A 96 -3.51 -1.22 -0.07
C PRO A 96 -4.87 -1.92 -0.15
N LEU A 97 -4.93 -3.17 0.33
CA LEU A 97 -6.18 -3.94 0.41
C LEU A 97 -7.07 -3.53 1.60
N VAL A 98 -6.72 -2.44 2.29
CA VAL A 98 -7.51 -1.90 3.38
C VAL A 98 -8.64 -1.02 2.81
N LEU A 99 -9.86 -1.24 3.28
CA LEU A 99 -11.03 -0.46 2.86
C LEU A 99 -11.05 0.94 3.50
N VAL A 100 -10.48 1.07 4.69
CA VAL A 100 -10.35 2.33 5.43
C VAL A 100 -8.91 2.47 5.87
N VAL A 101 -8.23 3.52 5.42
CA VAL A 101 -6.96 3.91 6.04
C VAL A 101 -7.30 4.51 7.39
N VAL A 102 -7.30 3.66 8.41
CA VAL A 102 -7.39 4.12 9.79
C VAL A 102 -6.05 4.73 10.10
N VAL A 103 -5.98 6.06 9.97
CA VAL A 103 -4.94 6.81 10.65
C VAL A 103 -5.19 6.52 12.12
N LEU A 104 -4.33 5.72 12.75
CA LEU A 104 -4.29 5.63 14.20
C LEU A 104 -3.77 6.98 14.68
N SER A 105 -4.66 7.97 14.65
CA SER A 105 -4.43 9.29 15.16
C SER A 105 -4.29 9.16 16.67
N ALA A 106 -3.05 9.25 17.09
CA ALA A 106 -2.62 9.80 18.35
C ALA A 106 -1.28 10.45 17.94
N GLU A 107 -0.92 11.67 18.31
CA GLU A 107 -0.38 11.96 19.65
C GLU A 107 0.74 11.00 20.11
N LYS A 108 1.14 9.99 19.32
CA LYS A 108 1.86 8.84 19.88
C LYS A 108 3.32 9.11 20.15
N LEU A 109 3.98 10.03 19.45
CA LEU A 109 5.33 10.43 19.88
C LEU A 109 5.84 11.82 19.43
N TYR A 110 5.09 12.61 18.65
CA TYR A 110 5.67 13.83 18.04
C TYR A 110 4.68 14.99 17.79
N MET A 111 3.53 15.04 18.47
CA MET A 111 3.34 16.15 19.43
C MET A 111 4.19 16.02 20.71
N ASN A 112 4.66 14.82 21.07
CA ASN A 112 5.52 14.63 22.27
C ASN A 112 6.94 15.19 22.14
N VAL A 113 7.40 15.61 20.96
CA VAL A 113 8.70 16.32 20.83
C VAL A 113 8.53 17.78 20.37
N LEU A 114 7.42 18.12 19.69
CA LEU A 114 7.13 19.49 19.25
C LEU A 114 6.38 20.36 20.29
N PHE A 115 5.65 19.78 21.26
CA PHE A 115 5.03 20.55 22.37
C PHE A 115 5.97 20.81 23.57
N VAL A 116 7.03 19.99 23.70
CA VAL A 116 8.10 20.19 24.71
C VAL A 116 9.03 21.37 24.33
N LEU A 117 8.88 21.94 23.13
CA LEU A 117 9.67 23.07 22.63
C LEU A 117 8.83 24.34 22.40
N ARG A 118 7.87 24.66 23.27
CA ARG A 118 7.42 26.06 23.42
C ARG A 118 8.29 26.77 24.46
N PRO A 119 8.98 27.87 24.09
CA PRO A 119 9.67 28.69 25.08
C PRO A 119 8.63 29.43 25.92
N SER A 120 8.81 29.37 27.24
CA SER A 120 8.10 30.16 28.22
C SER A 120 8.26 31.65 27.88
N GLN A 121 7.13 32.36 27.72
CA GLN A 121 7.06 33.79 27.98
C GLN A 121 6.61 33.96 29.43
#